data_AF-A0AAV1FXG0-F1
#
_entry.id   AF-A0AAV1FXG0-F1
#
_cell.length_a   1.000
_cell.length_b   1.000
_cell.length_c   1.000
_cell.angle_alpha   90.00
_cell.angle_beta   90.00
_cell.angle_gamma   90.00
#
_symmetry.space_group_name_H-M   'P 1'
#
loop_
_entity.id
_entity.type
_entity.pdbx_description
1 polymer ?
#
loop_
_entity_poly.entity_id
_entity_poly.type
_entity_poly.pdbx_seq_one_letter_code
_entity_poly.pdbx_strand_id
1 'polypeptide(L)'
;MLSPQRRQTREQPVSSLTSCVGRWLCSRRPSLWVLLIILIICIAIQIFVAHQTGHAKLMGPQHLTANKQQLFPTLQNILESFDPEILRGTQSLETLRKNRTADSYNRRPQDPVLSRQVDKMVPLETEPQSEAGKLSLVGLLLTKLDNKPRLDLSHSLVPQRVGTYLSEDTEQRLSNSPSPSSPLKAGGETACLPKSHIVFLKTHKTASSTILNILYRYGESRNLTFALPVKRQMQLFYPHFFAERFVEGAVGRNVKEFHIMCNHMRFIKSEVAKVMPEETFYFSILRHPVVMMESIYTYYKSIPVFRKSFSMDNFLDNSLRNQVSTVSTNHYAHNVLAFDFGLENNVTADSSDLEERARRAVAAIERDFQLILISEYFDESMILLKHTLCWSLEDVVYFKLNSRSEGSRQPPLPVTAEKIKRWNALDWRIYLHFNATFWHRVESLIGTEQVKREVDALRELQAKLAKTCLKDGGAVHPAKVKDVRMKPYQSGKAVIQGYNLNPLTDIQMRNKCQKLITPELQYTKLLYNKQFPGFHD
;
A
#
# COMPACT_ATOMS: atom_id res chain seq x y z
N MET A 1 14.20 -43.57 79.91
CA MET A 1 13.82 -43.27 81.30
C MET A 1 13.10 -41.93 81.35
N LEU A 2 12.07 -41.82 82.20
CA LEU A 2 11.55 -40.60 82.85
C LEU A 2 11.18 -39.35 82.01
N SER A 3 9.88 -39.04 82.04
CA SER A 3 9.27 -37.68 81.98
C SER A 3 9.40 -37.02 83.41
N PRO A 4 8.93 -35.78 83.75
CA PRO A 4 7.94 -34.94 83.05
C PRO A 4 7.96 -33.39 83.24
N GLN A 5 6.86 -32.75 82.79
CA GLN A 5 6.19 -31.52 83.31
C GLN A 5 6.77 -30.10 83.09
N ARG A 6 5.95 -29.24 82.45
CA ARG A 6 5.01 -28.35 83.18
C ARG A 6 3.79 -27.94 82.33
N ARG A 7 2.64 -27.77 83.01
CA ARG A 7 1.39 -27.18 82.47
C ARG A 7 1.35 -25.68 82.81
N GLN A 8 0.64 -24.89 82.01
CA GLN A 8 -0.42 -24.03 82.57
C GLN A 8 -1.54 -23.80 81.55
N THR A 9 -2.75 -23.58 82.07
CA THR A 9 -4.04 -23.66 81.37
C THR A 9 -4.88 -22.40 81.58
N ARG A 10 -5.61 -21.98 80.54
CA ARG A 10 -6.87 -21.21 80.61
C ARG A 10 -7.42 -21.09 79.18
N GLU A 11 -8.68 -21.27 78.79
CA GLU A 11 -10.00 -21.70 79.30
C GLU A 11 -10.91 -21.61 78.04
N GLN A 12 -11.95 -22.46 77.90
CA GLN A 12 -13.04 -22.26 76.93
C GLN A 12 -14.34 -21.90 77.66
N PRO A 13 -15.36 -21.38 76.95
CA PRO A 13 -16.60 -22.18 76.79
C PRO A 13 -16.97 -22.35 75.30
N VAL A 14 -17.41 -23.52 74.79
CA VAL A 14 -18.79 -24.10 74.91
C VAL A 14 -19.84 -23.14 74.32
N SER A 15 -20.59 -23.47 73.26
CA SER A 15 -21.43 -24.67 73.10
C SER A 15 -21.57 -25.24 71.67
N SER A 16 -21.87 -26.53 71.61
CA SER A 16 -22.25 -27.31 70.42
C SER A 16 -23.73 -27.20 70.08
N LEU A 17 -24.13 -27.48 68.82
CA LEU A 17 -25.28 -28.35 68.50
C LEU A 17 -25.33 -28.75 67.00
N THR A 18 -25.37 -30.08 66.75
CA THR A 18 -25.98 -30.80 65.61
C THR A 18 -25.80 -30.32 64.15
N SER A 19 -25.24 -31.18 63.29
CA SER A 19 -26.03 -32.01 62.35
C SER A 19 -25.18 -32.64 61.24
N CYS A 20 -25.13 -33.98 61.20
CA CYS A 20 -24.64 -34.75 60.04
C CYS A 20 -25.84 -35.28 59.23
N VAL A 21 -26.29 -34.55 58.20
CA VAL A 21 -27.08 -35.10 57.10
C VAL A 21 -26.75 -34.36 55.80
N GLY A 22 -26.52 -35.10 54.70
CA GLY A 22 -26.84 -34.59 53.36
C GLY A 22 -25.80 -33.81 52.55
N ARG A 23 -24.51 -34.20 52.53
CA ARG A 23 -23.58 -33.77 51.43
C ARG A 23 -23.76 -34.59 50.14
N TRP A 24 -24.98 -34.65 49.63
CA TRP A 24 -25.26 -35.09 48.25
C TRP A 24 -26.57 -34.45 47.77
N LEU A 25 -26.50 -33.21 47.26
CA LEU A 25 -27.46 -32.48 46.39
C LEU A 25 -27.33 -30.95 46.55
N CYS A 26 -26.27 -30.35 45.99
CA CYS A 26 -26.28 -28.90 45.71
C CYS A 26 -25.25 -28.48 44.64
N SER A 27 -25.45 -28.93 43.39
CA SER A 27 -24.65 -28.52 42.22
C SER A 27 -25.50 -28.29 40.96
N ARG A 28 -26.74 -27.79 41.12
CA ARG A 28 -27.66 -27.45 40.01
C ARG A 28 -28.53 -26.21 40.30
N ARG A 29 -27.90 -25.06 40.57
CA ARG A 29 -28.59 -23.75 40.61
C ARG A 29 -28.18 -22.69 39.56
N PRO A 30 -27.00 -22.73 38.88
CA PRO A 30 -26.76 -21.78 37.78
C PRO A 30 -27.49 -22.17 36.47
N SER A 31 -27.87 -23.44 36.29
CA SER A 31 -28.51 -23.93 35.05
C SER A 31 -29.93 -23.39 34.83
N LEU A 32 -30.70 -23.12 35.88
CA LEU A 32 -32.10 -22.66 35.74
C LEU A 32 -32.18 -21.21 35.27
N TRP A 33 -31.25 -20.35 35.71
CA TRP A 33 -31.15 -18.96 35.25
C TRP A 33 -30.79 -18.86 33.76
N VAL A 34 -29.87 -19.71 33.29
CA VAL A 34 -29.52 -19.77 31.86
C VAL A 34 -30.72 -20.21 31.01
N LEU A 35 -31.46 -21.24 31.46
CA LEU A 35 -32.68 -21.69 30.77
C LEU A 35 -33.78 -20.61 30.77
N LEU A 36 -33.94 -19.84 31.85
CA LEU A 36 -34.90 -18.73 31.91
C LEU A 36 -34.55 -17.62 30.91
N ILE A 37 -33.26 -17.25 30.80
CA ILE A 37 -32.77 -16.25 29.84
C ILE A 37 -33.01 -16.72 28.40
N ILE A 38 -32.71 -17.99 28.09
CA ILE A 38 -32.97 -18.58 26.77
C ILE A 38 -34.47 -18.55 26.45
N LEU A 39 -35.34 -18.91 27.40
CA LEU A 39 -36.79 -18.87 27.23
C LEU A 39 -37.30 -17.45 26.90
N ILE A 40 -36.82 -16.44 27.61
CA ILE A 40 -37.18 -15.03 27.37
C ILE A 40 -36.74 -14.58 25.97
N ILE A 41 -35.53 -14.96 25.54
CA ILE A 41 -35.02 -14.65 24.18
C ILE A 41 -35.89 -15.34 23.12
N CYS A 42 -36.26 -16.61 23.32
CA CYS A 42 -37.14 -17.33 22.40
C CYS A 42 -38.52 -16.69 22.30
N ILE A 43 -39.11 -16.24 23.40
CA ILE A 43 -40.41 -15.52 23.41
C ILE A 43 -40.30 -14.19 22.67
N ALA A 44 -39.22 -13.42 22.89
CA ALA A 44 -38.99 -12.17 22.17
C ALA A 44 -38.85 -12.37 20.65
N ILE A 45 -38.16 -13.42 20.21
CA ILE A 45 -38.04 -13.79 18.79
C ILE A 45 -39.40 -14.21 18.22
N GLN A 46 -40.18 -15.03 18.95
CA GLN A 46 -41.53 -15.45 18.54
C GLN A 46 -42.46 -14.24 18.36
N ILE A 47 -42.45 -13.28 19.29
CA ILE A 47 -43.24 -12.03 19.21
C ILE A 47 -42.78 -11.18 18.01
N PHE A 48 -41.47 -11.05 17.78
CA PHE A 48 -40.95 -10.31 16.63
C PHE A 48 -41.35 -10.95 15.29
N VAL A 49 -41.27 -12.27 15.16
CA VAL A 49 -41.72 -13.00 13.96
C VAL A 49 -43.23 -12.85 13.77
N ALA A 50 -44.03 -12.98 14.85
CA ALA A 50 -45.47 -12.75 14.79
C ALA A 50 -45.81 -11.33 14.30
N HIS A 51 -45.12 -10.31 14.82
CA HIS A 51 -45.29 -8.92 14.41
C HIS A 51 -44.93 -8.68 12.92
N GLN A 52 -43.89 -9.34 12.40
CA GLN A 52 -43.55 -9.30 10.98
C GLN A 52 -44.61 -9.98 10.11
N THR A 53 -45.19 -11.10 10.56
CA THR A 53 -46.27 -11.79 9.83
C THR A 53 -47.61 -11.05 9.88
N GLY A 54 -47.88 -10.28 10.93
CA GLY A 54 -49.09 -9.45 11.06
C GLY A 54 -49.14 -8.30 10.06
N HIS A 55 -48.00 -7.64 9.80
CA HIS A 55 -47.92 -6.54 8.83
C HIS A 55 -48.04 -6.98 7.35
N ALA A 56 -47.91 -8.28 7.06
CA ALA A 56 -47.98 -8.82 5.69
C ALA A 56 -49.41 -9.11 5.19
N LYS A 57 -50.46 -8.89 6.02
CA LYS A 57 -51.85 -9.23 5.68
C LYS A 57 -52.77 -8.05 5.33
N LEU A 58 -52.21 -6.85 5.25
CA LEU A 58 -52.89 -5.62 4.83
C LEU A 58 -52.10 -4.96 3.68
N MET A 59 -52.24 -5.52 2.47
CA MET A 59 -52.14 -4.90 1.13
C MET A 59 -52.26 -5.99 0.06
N GLY A 60 -53.22 -5.86 -0.86
CA GLY A 60 -53.47 -6.81 -1.95
C GLY A 60 -52.46 -6.71 -3.11
N PRO A 61 -52.51 -7.66 -4.08
CA PRO A 61 -51.35 -7.96 -4.93
C PRO A 61 -51.33 -7.21 -6.26
N GLN A 62 -50.14 -6.77 -6.69
CA GLN A 62 -49.79 -6.62 -8.11
C GLN A 62 -48.38 -7.18 -8.39
N HIS A 63 -48.24 -7.84 -9.54
CA HIS A 63 -47.08 -8.61 -9.95
C HIS A 63 -45.81 -7.77 -10.15
N LEU A 64 -44.71 -8.13 -9.47
CA LEU A 64 -43.36 -7.86 -9.97
C LEU A 64 -42.34 -8.85 -9.40
N THR A 65 -41.90 -9.79 -10.23
CA THR A 65 -40.87 -10.80 -9.91
C THR A 65 -39.48 -10.18 -9.90
N ALA A 66 -39.04 -9.69 -8.73
CA ALA A 66 -37.67 -9.23 -8.51
C ALA A 66 -36.94 -10.17 -7.53
N ASN A 67 -36.08 -11.03 -8.07
CA ASN A 67 -35.31 -11.97 -7.27
C ASN A 67 -34.20 -11.25 -6.48
N LYS A 68 -34.44 -10.99 -5.18
CA LYS A 68 -33.45 -10.44 -4.25
C LYS A 68 -32.57 -11.55 -3.69
N GLN A 69 -31.33 -11.66 -4.17
CA GLN A 69 -30.28 -12.37 -3.45
C GLN A 69 -28.95 -11.61 -3.44
N GLN A 70 -28.29 -11.69 -2.29
CA GLN A 70 -26.90 -11.31 -1.99
C GLN A 70 -26.53 -9.82 -1.97
N LEU A 71 -26.54 -9.28 -0.75
CA LEU A 71 -25.75 -8.13 -0.33
C LEU A 71 -24.83 -8.61 0.82
N PHE A 72 -23.53 -8.29 0.74
CA PHE A 72 -22.43 -8.59 1.67
C PHE A 72 -21.92 -10.05 1.79
N PRO A 73 -20.59 -10.20 1.76
CA PRO A 73 -19.87 -11.05 2.71
C PRO A 73 -18.91 -10.23 3.58
N THR A 74 -18.88 -10.51 4.88
CA THR A 74 -18.00 -9.85 5.86
C THR A 74 -17.26 -10.90 6.67
N LEU A 75 -15.92 -10.90 6.64
CA LEU A 75 -14.95 -11.57 7.55
C LEU A 75 -15.07 -13.07 7.91
N GLN A 76 -16.22 -13.73 7.73
CA GLN A 76 -16.47 -15.13 8.10
C GLN A 76 -15.55 -16.10 7.34
N ASN A 77 -15.45 -15.92 6.01
CA ASN A 77 -14.69 -16.80 5.10
C ASN A 77 -13.16 -16.76 5.28
N ILE A 78 -12.63 -16.00 6.24
CA ILE A 78 -11.19 -15.99 6.58
C ILE A 78 -10.89 -16.91 7.78
N LEU A 79 -11.85 -17.14 8.69
CA LEU A 79 -11.62 -18.01 9.85
C LEU A 79 -11.86 -19.50 9.57
N GLU A 80 -12.70 -19.86 8.61
CA GLU A 80 -13.10 -21.26 8.35
C GLU A 80 -12.12 -22.03 7.43
N SER A 81 -10.89 -21.53 7.24
CA SER A 81 -9.85 -22.19 6.41
C SER A 81 -8.57 -22.57 7.18
N PHE A 82 -8.59 -22.52 8.51
CA PHE A 82 -7.46 -22.92 9.35
C PHE A 82 -7.53 -24.40 9.72
N ASP A 83 -6.71 -25.20 9.04
CA ASP A 83 -6.40 -26.58 9.40
C ASP A 83 -5.58 -26.61 10.72
N PRO A 84 -5.99 -27.37 11.75
CA PRO A 84 -5.30 -27.43 13.03
C PRO A 84 -3.88 -28.02 12.98
N GLU A 85 -3.45 -28.70 11.90
CA GLU A 85 -2.08 -29.26 11.83
C GLU A 85 -0.98 -28.18 11.78
N ILE A 86 -1.26 -26.99 11.24
CA ILE A 86 -0.26 -25.91 11.12
C ILE A 86 0.16 -25.38 12.50
N LEU A 87 -0.67 -25.54 13.54
CA LEU A 87 -0.37 -25.07 14.90
C LEU A 87 0.66 -25.93 15.66
N ARG A 88 1.03 -27.12 15.16
CA ARG A 88 2.10 -27.95 15.75
C ARG A 88 3.51 -27.50 15.35
N GLY A 89 3.65 -26.83 14.21
CA GLY A 89 4.95 -26.36 13.71
C GLY A 89 5.54 -25.17 14.48
N THR A 90 4.73 -24.41 15.22
CA THR A 90 5.17 -23.22 15.95
C THR A 90 5.79 -23.52 17.32
N GLN A 91 5.42 -24.64 17.96
CA GLN A 91 5.94 -25.00 19.30
C GLN A 91 7.42 -25.47 19.29
N SER A 92 7.96 -25.94 18.16
CA SER A 92 9.38 -26.30 18.05
C SER A 92 10.31 -25.09 17.82
N LEU A 93 9.78 -23.98 17.31
CA LEU A 93 10.54 -22.75 17.06
C LEU A 93 10.74 -21.91 18.34
N GLU A 94 9.82 -21.97 19.30
CA GLU A 94 9.98 -21.31 20.61
C GLU A 94 11.01 -22.03 21.51
N THR A 95 11.16 -23.35 21.37
CA THR A 95 12.19 -24.13 22.09
C THR A 95 13.60 -23.87 21.56
N LEU A 96 13.77 -23.68 20.24
CA LEU A 96 15.05 -23.26 19.66
C LEU A 96 15.47 -21.82 20.03
N ARG A 97 14.53 -20.94 20.36
CA ARG A 97 14.82 -19.55 20.75
C ARG A 97 15.33 -19.40 22.18
N LYS A 98 15.08 -20.36 23.08
CA LYS A 98 15.58 -20.35 24.47
C LYS A 98 17.02 -20.86 24.63
N ASN A 99 17.52 -21.66 23.69
CA ASN A 99 18.85 -22.30 23.81
C ASN A 99 20.00 -21.49 23.14
N ARG A 100 19.83 -20.18 22.92
CA ARG A 100 20.88 -19.30 22.35
C ARG A 100 21.26 -18.09 23.22
N THR A 101 20.77 -18.03 24.46
CA THR A 101 21.13 -16.99 25.45
C THR A 101 21.81 -17.60 26.67
N ALA A 102 22.89 -18.35 26.44
CA ALA A 102 23.77 -18.88 27.47
C ALA A 102 25.14 -19.25 26.87
N ASP A 103 25.87 -18.28 26.31
CA ASP A 103 27.33 -18.40 26.15
C ASP A 103 28.02 -17.05 25.90
N SER A 104 29.32 -17.00 26.20
CA SER A 104 30.23 -15.84 26.03
C SER A 104 30.06 -14.66 27.01
N TYR A 105 30.48 -14.88 28.26
CA TYR A 105 31.07 -13.82 29.09
C TYR A 105 32.53 -13.52 28.67
N ASN A 106 33.04 -12.34 29.05
CA ASN A 106 34.46 -11.90 29.05
C ASN A 106 35.14 -11.53 27.70
N ARG A 107 35.22 -10.21 27.44
CA ARG A 107 36.51 -9.44 27.40
C ARG A 107 36.31 -7.92 27.29
N ARG A 108 36.92 -7.20 28.23
CA ARG A 108 37.51 -5.83 28.15
C ARG A 108 39.02 -5.99 28.47
N PRO A 109 39.94 -5.01 28.26
CA PRO A 109 39.79 -3.54 28.18
C PRO A 109 40.35 -2.97 26.85
N GLN A 110 40.59 -1.66 26.59
CA GLN A 110 41.12 -0.56 27.43
C GLN A 110 40.97 0.82 26.73
N ASP A 111 40.77 1.91 27.48
CA ASP A 111 40.88 3.33 27.02
C ASP A 111 42.26 3.92 27.40
N PRO A 112 42.68 5.05 26.78
CA PRO A 112 42.79 6.31 27.54
C PRO A 112 42.29 7.55 26.74
N VAL A 113 41.43 8.44 27.27
CA VAL A 113 41.68 9.55 28.22
C VAL A 113 42.59 10.69 27.70
N LEU A 114 42.04 11.90 27.46
CA LEU A 114 42.35 13.15 28.22
C LEU A 114 41.45 14.38 27.87
N SER A 115 41.15 15.20 28.90
CA SER A 115 40.81 16.66 28.98
C SER A 115 39.98 17.38 27.89
N ARG A 116 38.84 18.04 28.19
CA ARG A 116 38.56 19.20 29.08
C ARG A 116 39.06 20.56 28.59
N GLN A 117 38.12 21.48 28.31
CA GLN A 117 38.19 22.89 28.74
C GLN A 117 36.76 23.47 28.91
N VAL A 118 36.60 24.41 29.85
CA VAL A 118 35.32 25.04 30.25
C VAL A 118 35.55 26.52 30.57
N ASP A 119 34.65 27.37 30.06
CA ASP A 119 34.28 28.77 30.43
C ASP A 119 33.24 29.25 29.38
N LYS A 120 32.37 30.27 29.52
CA LYS A 120 31.72 31.03 30.63
C LYS A 120 30.42 31.63 29.99
N MET A 121 29.25 31.72 30.64
CA MET A 121 28.80 32.69 31.67
C MET A 121 29.05 34.17 31.29
N VAL A 122 28.10 35.12 31.25
CA VAL A 122 26.69 35.22 31.75
C VAL A 122 25.78 36.05 30.77
N PRO A 123 24.62 36.74 31.08
CA PRO A 123 23.44 36.70 30.19
C PRO A 123 22.92 38.08 29.71
N LEU A 124 21.71 38.14 29.13
CA LEU A 124 20.78 39.27 29.35
C LEU A 124 19.29 38.88 29.16
N GLU A 125 18.43 39.45 29.99
CA GLU A 125 16.96 39.28 29.99
C GLU A 125 16.27 40.36 29.12
N THR A 126 15.07 40.10 28.60
CA THR A 126 13.81 40.83 28.93
C THR A 126 12.64 40.50 27.99
N GLU A 127 11.47 40.17 28.56
CA GLU A 127 10.16 40.55 28.01
C GLU A 127 9.75 41.91 28.62
N PRO A 128 8.71 42.60 28.08
CA PRO A 128 7.43 42.51 28.79
C PRO A 128 6.15 42.51 27.93
N GLN A 129 5.04 42.29 28.64
CA GLN A 129 3.66 42.05 28.24
C GLN A 129 2.85 43.23 27.64
N SER A 130 1.66 42.86 27.13
CA SER A 130 0.33 43.55 27.16
C SER A 130 -0.22 43.88 25.77
N GLU A 131 -1.51 43.95 25.44
CA GLU A 131 -2.79 43.70 26.13
C GLU A 131 -3.94 43.62 25.08
N ALA A 132 -5.17 43.44 25.54
CA ALA A 132 -6.41 43.14 24.81
C ALA A 132 -6.93 44.13 23.72
N GLY A 133 -7.77 43.61 22.81
CA GLY A 133 -8.66 44.38 21.93
C GLY A 133 -9.82 43.52 21.38
N LYS A 134 -11.07 44.00 21.49
CA LYS A 134 -12.33 43.31 21.10
C LYS A 134 -12.96 43.95 19.84
N LEU A 135 -14.02 43.31 19.31
CA LEU A 135 -15.06 43.85 18.39
C LEU A 135 -14.62 44.04 16.91
N SER A 136 -15.48 43.96 15.88
CA SER A 136 -16.86 43.43 15.75
C SER A 136 -17.18 43.07 14.28
N LEU A 137 -18.35 42.47 14.10
CA LEU A 137 -19.04 41.99 12.90
C LEU A 137 -19.36 43.05 11.82
N VAL A 138 -19.97 42.57 10.71
CA VAL A 138 -20.59 43.26 9.56
C VAL A 138 -19.62 43.50 8.38
N GLY A 139 -19.87 43.07 7.14
CA GLY A 139 -21.01 42.33 6.58
C GLY A 139 -21.53 42.99 5.30
N LEU A 140 -21.11 42.51 4.12
CA LEU A 140 -21.57 43.03 2.83
C LEU A 140 -22.04 41.93 1.86
N LEU A 141 -23.36 41.91 1.69
CA LEU A 141 -24.15 41.61 0.49
C LEU A 141 -23.54 40.79 -0.67
N LEU A 142 -24.14 39.62 -0.89
CA LEU A 142 -24.17 38.92 -2.16
C LEU A 142 -25.17 39.59 -3.13
N THR A 143 -24.77 39.79 -4.38
CA THR A 143 -25.69 39.91 -5.52
C THR A 143 -25.32 38.89 -6.58
N LYS A 144 -26.29 38.06 -6.99
CA LYS A 144 -26.16 37.11 -8.11
C LYS A 144 -26.23 37.86 -9.44
N LEU A 145 -25.43 37.44 -10.41
CA LEU A 145 -25.83 37.40 -11.82
C LEU A 145 -25.21 36.14 -12.46
N ASP A 146 -26.06 35.30 -13.04
CA ASP A 146 -25.63 34.18 -13.88
C ASP A 146 -25.16 34.69 -15.25
N ASN A 147 -24.02 34.22 -15.74
CA ASN A 147 -23.89 33.80 -17.14
C ASN A 147 -22.63 32.95 -17.36
N LYS A 148 -22.78 31.89 -18.16
CA LYS A 148 -21.70 30.98 -18.58
C LYS A 148 -21.14 31.48 -19.92
N PRO A 149 -19.84 31.29 -20.19
CA PRO A 149 -19.48 30.07 -20.92
C PRO A 149 -18.22 29.37 -20.38
N ARG A 150 -17.91 28.20 -20.94
CA ARG A 150 -16.65 27.48 -20.69
C ARG A 150 -15.46 28.30 -21.18
N LEU A 151 -14.45 28.50 -20.34
CA LEU A 151 -13.06 28.55 -20.81
C LEU A 151 -12.24 27.49 -20.08
N ASP A 152 -11.45 26.77 -20.86
CA ASP A 152 -10.37 25.89 -20.44
C ASP A 152 -9.12 26.75 -20.27
N LEU A 153 -8.42 26.66 -19.14
CA LEU A 153 -7.19 27.44 -18.91
C LEU A 153 -6.16 26.66 -18.11
N SER A 154 -5.47 25.76 -18.80
CA SER A 154 -4.22 25.16 -18.35
C SER A 154 -3.02 25.99 -18.85
N HIS A 155 -2.56 26.94 -18.04
CA HIS A 155 -1.23 27.55 -18.18
C HIS A 155 -0.47 27.32 -16.87
N SER A 156 0.57 26.47 -16.89
CA SER A 156 1.94 26.83 -17.29
C SER A 156 2.57 27.86 -16.34
N LEU A 157 3.17 27.35 -15.26
CA LEU A 157 4.19 28.05 -14.48
C LEU A 157 5.50 27.28 -14.62
N VAL A 158 6.30 27.71 -15.60
CA VAL A 158 7.70 27.31 -15.76
C VAL A 158 8.54 28.25 -14.90
N PRO A 159 9.36 27.76 -13.95
CA PRO A 159 10.36 28.59 -13.29
C PRO A 159 11.44 28.96 -14.30
N GLN A 160 11.56 30.25 -14.64
CA GLN A 160 12.63 30.74 -15.50
C GLN A 160 14.00 30.57 -14.80
N ARG A 161 15.02 30.16 -15.55
CA ARG A 161 16.42 30.22 -15.10
C ARG A 161 16.81 31.68 -14.89
N VAL A 162 17.35 32.01 -13.72
CA VAL A 162 18.17 33.22 -13.54
C VAL A 162 19.61 32.87 -13.89
N GLY A 163 20.20 33.65 -14.79
CA GLY A 163 21.59 33.46 -15.23
C GLY A 163 22.60 34.13 -14.29
N THR A 164 23.61 33.35 -13.89
CA THR A 164 25.02 33.72 -13.77
C THR A 164 25.39 35.15 -13.33
N TYR A 165 25.94 35.25 -12.13
CA TYR A 165 27.24 35.90 -11.92
C TYR A 165 28.12 34.92 -11.13
N LEU A 166 29.20 34.45 -11.76
CA LEU A 166 30.31 33.76 -11.08
C LEU A 166 31.57 34.51 -11.46
N SER A 167 32.24 35.05 -10.45
CA SER A 167 33.53 35.71 -10.57
C SER A 167 34.62 34.70 -10.93
N GLU A 168 35.56 35.12 -11.75
CA GLU A 168 36.83 34.43 -11.94
C GLU A 168 37.59 34.43 -10.60
N ASP A 169 38.04 33.26 -10.14
CA ASP A 169 39.40 33.05 -9.63
C ASP A 169 39.67 31.60 -9.22
N THR A 170 40.95 31.20 -9.31
CA THR A 170 41.54 29.94 -8.83
C THR A 170 41.36 28.68 -9.70
N GLU A 171 42.03 28.65 -10.86
CA GLU A 171 42.70 27.41 -11.28
C GLU A 171 43.89 27.12 -10.35
N GLN A 172 43.96 25.92 -9.74
CA GLN A 172 45.10 24.98 -9.85
C GLN A 172 45.07 23.84 -8.81
N ARG A 173 45.57 22.66 -9.24
CA ARG A 173 45.90 21.44 -8.45
C ARG A 173 44.70 20.75 -7.78
N LEU A 174 44.23 19.61 -8.29
CA LEU A 174 44.99 18.35 -8.26
C LEU A 174 44.53 17.37 -9.36
N SER A 175 45.43 17.07 -10.29
CA SER A 175 45.33 15.93 -11.20
C SER A 175 45.84 14.65 -10.52
N ASN A 176 45.15 13.52 -10.74
CA ASN A 176 45.69 12.16 -10.97
C ASN A 176 44.79 11.05 -10.38
N SER A 177 44.02 10.38 -11.25
CA SER A 177 43.71 8.93 -11.16
C SER A 177 43.15 8.45 -12.51
N PRO A 178 43.36 7.18 -12.91
CA PRO A 178 43.44 6.81 -14.31
C PRO A 178 42.10 6.52 -14.99
N SER A 179 41.96 7.00 -16.23
CA SER A 179 40.86 6.66 -17.14
C SER A 179 41.02 5.25 -17.72
N PRO A 180 40.01 4.37 -17.65
CA PRO A 180 39.98 3.15 -18.44
C PRO A 180 39.78 3.49 -19.92
N SER A 181 40.58 2.85 -20.78
CA SER A 181 40.62 3.06 -22.25
C SER A 181 39.27 2.87 -22.94
N SER A 182 38.88 3.85 -23.76
CA SER A 182 37.80 3.72 -24.75
C SER A 182 38.20 2.79 -25.90
N PRO A 183 37.38 1.80 -26.28
CA PRO A 183 37.49 1.15 -27.58
C PRO A 183 36.91 2.04 -28.69
N LEU A 184 37.61 2.12 -29.82
CA LEU A 184 37.15 2.81 -31.03
C LEU A 184 35.99 2.07 -31.72
N LYS A 185 35.19 2.83 -32.47
CA LYS A 185 34.02 2.36 -33.23
C LYS A 185 34.37 1.27 -34.26
N ALA A 186 33.60 0.18 -34.28
CA ALA A 186 32.85 -0.30 -35.46
C ALA A 186 32.12 -1.61 -35.15
N GLY A 187 30.80 -1.64 -35.32
CA GLY A 187 29.95 -2.81 -35.12
C GLY A 187 28.49 -2.38 -35.25
N GLY A 188 27.68 -3.15 -35.98
CA GLY A 188 26.32 -2.74 -36.33
C GLY A 188 25.42 -2.52 -35.11
N GLU A 189 24.32 -1.79 -35.31
CA GLU A 189 23.24 -1.68 -34.32
C GLU A 189 22.76 -3.10 -33.93
N THR A 190 23.23 -3.60 -32.78
CA THR A 190 22.67 -4.80 -32.18
C THR A 190 21.27 -4.46 -31.72
N ALA A 191 20.29 -4.75 -32.56
CA ALA A 191 18.88 -4.47 -32.31
C ALA A 191 18.50 -4.99 -30.91
N CYS A 192 18.07 -4.08 -30.05
CA CYS A 192 17.80 -4.45 -28.67
C CYS A 192 16.63 -5.44 -28.61
N LEU A 193 16.86 -6.59 -27.97
CA LEU A 193 15.87 -7.65 -27.85
C LEU A 193 14.82 -7.29 -26.77
N PRO A 194 13.52 -7.41 -27.06
CA PRO A 194 12.47 -7.14 -26.08
C PRO A 194 12.61 -8.00 -24.83
N LYS A 195 12.67 -7.37 -23.66
CA LYS A 195 12.80 -8.07 -22.37
C LYS A 195 11.50 -8.79 -22.01
N SER A 196 11.63 -10.00 -21.48
CA SER A 196 10.55 -10.87 -21.03
C SER A 196 10.56 -11.12 -19.52
N HIS A 197 11.75 -11.29 -18.94
CA HIS A 197 11.95 -11.55 -17.51
C HIS A 197 11.95 -10.24 -16.72
N ILE A 198 10.88 -10.01 -15.97
CA ILE A 198 10.54 -8.72 -15.39
C ILE A 198 9.98 -8.90 -13.97
N VAL A 199 10.57 -8.17 -13.02
CA VAL A 199 9.99 -7.92 -11.69
C VAL A 199 9.55 -6.46 -11.63
N PHE A 200 8.27 -6.26 -11.39
CA PHE A 200 7.72 -4.95 -11.04
C PHE A 200 7.33 -4.95 -9.57
N LEU A 201 8.07 -4.23 -8.73
CA LEU A 201 7.62 -4.02 -7.35
C LEU A 201 6.45 -3.03 -7.37
N LYS A 202 5.25 -3.59 -7.21
CA LYS A 202 4.02 -2.81 -7.17
C LYS A 202 3.87 -2.08 -5.83
N THR A 203 4.21 -0.80 -5.81
CA THR A 203 4.03 0.10 -4.65
C THR A 203 2.59 0.61 -4.52
N HIS A 204 2.20 1.06 -3.33
CA HIS A 204 0.83 1.49 -3.03
C HIS A 204 0.49 2.92 -3.49
N LYS A 205 -0.62 3.06 -4.24
CA LYS A 205 -1.24 4.32 -4.70
C LYS A 205 -0.38 5.21 -5.64
N THR A 206 0.62 4.60 -6.27
CA THR A 206 1.59 5.14 -7.26
C THR A 206 1.17 4.88 -8.73
N ALA A 207 -0.13 4.88 -9.03
CA ALA A 207 -0.69 4.46 -10.33
C ALA A 207 -0.30 3.02 -10.80
N SER A 208 0.30 2.22 -9.92
CA SER A 208 0.89 0.92 -10.20
C SER A 208 -0.08 -0.16 -10.71
N SER A 209 -1.41 -0.02 -10.47
CA SER A 209 -2.44 -0.88 -11.10
C SER A 209 -2.50 -0.71 -12.63
N THR A 210 -2.13 0.46 -13.18
CA THR A 210 -2.02 0.65 -14.64
C THR A 210 -0.79 -0.08 -15.20
N ILE A 211 0.36 0.00 -14.54
CA ILE A 211 1.56 -0.73 -14.95
C ILE A 211 1.33 -2.25 -14.88
N LEU A 212 0.68 -2.75 -13.83
CA LEU A 212 0.29 -4.16 -13.77
C LEU A 212 -0.57 -4.60 -14.96
N ASN A 213 -1.52 -3.76 -15.44
CA ASN A 213 -2.31 -4.06 -16.64
C ASN A 213 -1.46 -4.09 -17.93
N ILE A 214 -0.49 -3.17 -18.07
CA ILE A 214 0.50 -3.18 -19.15
C ILE A 214 1.28 -4.50 -19.16
N LEU A 215 1.85 -4.89 -18.02
CA LEU A 215 2.64 -6.12 -17.88
C LEU A 215 1.81 -7.38 -18.14
N TYR A 216 0.59 -7.44 -17.61
CA TYR A 216 -0.36 -8.54 -17.87
C TYR A 216 -0.70 -8.65 -19.36
N ARG A 217 -0.97 -7.53 -20.04
CA ARG A 217 -1.24 -7.53 -21.50
C ARG A 217 -0.03 -7.99 -22.29
N TYR A 218 1.16 -7.47 -21.97
CA TYR A 218 2.41 -7.85 -22.62
C TYR A 218 2.63 -9.36 -22.51
N GLY A 219 2.67 -9.90 -21.30
CA GLY A 219 2.90 -11.33 -21.08
C GLY A 219 1.81 -12.22 -21.65
N GLU A 220 0.54 -11.86 -21.48
CA GLU A 220 -0.57 -12.66 -22.01
C GLU A 220 -0.59 -12.69 -23.55
N SER A 221 -0.20 -11.59 -24.22
CA SER A 221 -0.09 -11.52 -25.68
C SER A 221 1.02 -12.40 -26.26
N ARG A 222 2.03 -12.71 -25.45
CA ARG A 222 3.24 -13.47 -25.82
C ARG A 222 3.29 -14.85 -25.14
N ASN A 223 2.19 -15.27 -24.50
CA ASN A 223 2.06 -16.52 -23.73
C ASN A 223 3.15 -16.72 -22.65
N LEU A 224 3.63 -15.62 -22.05
CA LEU A 224 4.59 -15.66 -20.94
C LEU A 224 3.93 -16.15 -19.65
N THR A 225 4.72 -16.82 -18.79
CA THR A 225 4.29 -17.31 -17.48
C THR A 225 4.42 -16.22 -16.41
N PHE A 226 3.43 -16.13 -15.53
CA PHE A 226 3.36 -15.16 -14.45
C PHE A 226 3.60 -15.82 -13.09
N ALA A 227 4.39 -15.18 -12.22
CA ALA A 227 4.56 -15.55 -10.83
C ALA A 227 3.35 -15.06 -10.01
N LEU A 228 2.22 -15.77 -10.15
CA LEU A 228 0.94 -15.41 -9.54
C LEU A 228 0.83 -15.93 -8.09
N PRO A 229 0.05 -15.27 -7.22
CA PRO A 229 -0.13 -15.72 -5.85
C PRO A 229 -0.84 -17.08 -5.75
N VAL A 230 -0.37 -17.92 -4.80
CA VAL A 230 -0.97 -19.22 -4.48
C VAL A 230 -2.48 -19.15 -4.22
N LYS A 231 -3.21 -20.24 -4.51
CA LYS A 231 -4.64 -20.40 -4.18
C LYS A 231 -5.51 -19.22 -4.62
N ARG A 232 -5.27 -18.69 -5.84
CA ARG A 232 -6.02 -17.57 -6.44
C ARG A 232 -6.02 -16.27 -5.62
N GLN A 233 -5.05 -16.08 -4.73
CA GLN A 233 -4.92 -14.85 -3.94
C GLN A 233 -4.56 -13.65 -4.82
N MET A 234 -4.82 -12.44 -4.33
CA MET A 234 -4.62 -11.19 -5.11
C MET A 234 -3.24 -10.55 -4.88
N GLN A 235 -2.56 -10.94 -3.80
CA GLN A 235 -1.27 -10.39 -3.35
C GLN A 235 -0.36 -11.53 -2.91
N LEU A 236 0.96 -11.36 -3.03
CA LEU A 236 1.98 -12.31 -2.61
C LEU A 236 2.22 -12.23 -1.08
N PHE A 237 1.14 -12.49 -0.32
CA PHE A 237 1.08 -12.55 1.14
C PHE A 237 1.48 -11.27 1.90
N TYR A 238 1.31 -10.11 1.27
CA TYR A 238 1.41 -8.79 1.93
C TYR A 238 0.48 -8.71 3.16
N PRO A 239 0.90 -8.13 4.31
CA PRO A 239 2.07 -7.29 4.54
C PRO A 239 3.33 -8.02 5.03
N HIS A 240 3.33 -9.35 5.04
CA HIS A 240 4.53 -10.12 5.39
C HIS A 240 5.57 -10.00 4.28
N PHE A 241 6.85 -10.12 4.64
CA PHE A 241 7.93 -10.26 3.66
C PHE A 241 7.61 -11.38 2.67
N PHE A 242 7.86 -11.10 1.39
CA PHE A 242 7.73 -12.08 0.32
C PHE A 242 8.53 -13.36 0.63
N ALA A 243 8.05 -14.49 0.14
CA ALA A 243 8.75 -15.77 0.17
C ALA A 243 8.32 -16.57 -1.07
N GLU A 244 9.23 -17.38 -1.61
CA GLU A 244 9.01 -18.24 -2.79
C GLU A 244 7.67 -19.01 -2.74
N ARG A 245 7.35 -19.58 -1.57
CA ARG A 245 6.11 -20.34 -1.29
C ARG A 245 4.79 -19.58 -1.44
N PHE A 246 4.82 -18.29 -1.71
CA PHE A 246 3.62 -17.50 -2.00
C PHE A 246 3.30 -17.42 -3.50
N VAL A 247 4.17 -17.99 -4.36
CA VAL A 247 3.96 -18.10 -5.81
C VAL A 247 3.45 -19.49 -6.16
N GLU A 248 2.37 -19.56 -6.93
CA GLU A 248 1.76 -20.82 -7.35
C GLU A 248 2.70 -21.62 -8.27
N GLY A 249 2.89 -22.90 -7.95
CA GLY A 249 3.78 -23.80 -8.69
C GLY A 249 5.29 -23.53 -8.60
N ALA A 250 5.75 -22.56 -7.80
CA ALA A 250 7.18 -22.35 -7.56
C ALA A 250 7.79 -23.44 -6.68
N VAL A 251 7.20 -23.68 -5.50
CA VAL A 251 7.58 -24.79 -4.62
C VAL A 251 7.27 -26.11 -5.31
N GLY A 252 8.24 -27.03 -5.33
CA GLY A 252 8.17 -28.27 -6.08
C GLY A 252 8.49 -28.15 -7.58
N ARG A 253 8.73 -26.92 -8.10
CA ARG A 253 9.09 -26.64 -9.50
C ARG A 253 8.08 -27.17 -10.53
N ASN A 254 6.79 -27.08 -10.21
CA ASN A 254 5.70 -27.40 -11.13
C ASN A 254 5.69 -26.44 -12.33
N VAL A 255 6.10 -25.19 -12.12
CA VAL A 255 6.43 -24.23 -13.18
C VAL A 255 7.95 -24.20 -13.33
N LYS A 256 8.45 -24.43 -14.55
CA LYS A 256 9.90 -24.45 -14.84
C LYS A 256 10.56 -23.08 -14.81
N GLU A 257 9.81 -22.05 -15.20
CA GLU A 257 10.31 -20.70 -15.44
C GLU A 257 9.18 -19.68 -15.29
N PHE A 258 9.49 -18.55 -14.65
CA PHE A 258 8.58 -17.41 -14.52
C PHE A 258 9.16 -16.20 -15.25
N HIS A 259 8.33 -15.56 -16.07
CA HIS A 259 8.73 -14.39 -16.84
C HIS A 259 8.34 -13.09 -16.13
N ILE A 260 7.12 -12.99 -15.57
CA ILE A 260 6.63 -11.73 -14.99
C ILE A 260 6.16 -11.91 -13.55
N MET A 261 6.75 -11.16 -12.61
CA MET A 261 6.26 -10.99 -11.24
C MET A 261 5.87 -9.53 -11.00
N CYS A 262 4.58 -9.24 -10.77
CA CYS A 262 4.10 -7.86 -10.64
C CYS A 262 2.93 -7.64 -9.65
N ASN A 263 2.52 -8.67 -8.90
CA ASN A 263 1.53 -8.53 -7.82
C ASN A 263 2.13 -7.84 -6.59
N HIS A 264 1.27 -7.25 -5.75
CA HIS A 264 1.72 -6.63 -4.48
C HIS A 264 2.44 -7.65 -3.58
N MET A 265 3.60 -7.26 -3.08
CA MET A 265 4.44 -8.00 -2.14
C MET A 265 5.13 -7.00 -1.20
N ARG A 266 5.66 -7.46 -0.06
CA ARG A 266 6.70 -6.72 0.66
C ARG A 266 8.06 -7.27 0.21
N PHE A 267 8.85 -6.44 -0.44
CA PHE A 267 10.02 -6.90 -1.19
C PHE A 267 11.11 -7.52 -0.31
N ILE A 268 11.80 -8.52 -0.87
CA ILE A 268 13.04 -9.09 -0.34
C ILE A 268 13.78 -9.80 -1.50
N LYS A 269 14.89 -9.20 -1.95
CA LYS A 269 15.62 -9.62 -3.17
C LYS A 269 15.99 -11.11 -3.17
N SER A 270 16.42 -11.65 -2.03
CA SER A 270 16.88 -13.05 -1.89
C SER A 270 15.75 -14.08 -2.04
N GLU A 271 14.49 -13.72 -1.82
CA GLU A 271 13.35 -14.62 -2.04
C GLU A 271 12.82 -14.49 -3.47
N VAL A 272 12.84 -13.29 -4.06
CA VAL A 272 12.45 -13.09 -5.47
C VAL A 272 13.43 -13.81 -6.40
N ALA A 273 14.73 -13.80 -6.09
CA ALA A 273 15.77 -14.51 -6.82
C ALA A 273 15.67 -16.06 -6.77
N LYS A 274 14.77 -16.63 -5.97
CA LYS A 274 14.44 -18.08 -6.02
C LYS A 274 13.40 -18.41 -7.07
N VAL A 275 12.59 -17.42 -7.46
CA VAL A 275 11.47 -17.57 -8.40
C VAL A 275 11.83 -17.06 -9.79
N MET A 276 12.58 -15.96 -9.86
CA MET A 276 12.88 -15.22 -11.09
C MET A 276 14.33 -15.44 -11.51
N PRO A 277 14.63 -15.64 -12.81
CA PRO A 277 16.00 -15.78 -13.32
C PRO A 277 16.92 -14.60 -13.00
N GLU A 278 18.24 -14.83 -13.04
CA GLU A 278 19.26 -13.87 -12.60
C GLU A 278 19.27 -12.58 -13.45
N GLU A 279 19.05 -12.72 -14.75
CA GLU A 279 18.98 -11.67 -15.76
C GLU A 279 17.67 -10.85 -15.74
N THR A 280 16.75 -11.18 -14.83
CA THR A 280 15.46 -10.49 -14.68
C THR A 280 15.64 -8.99 -14.46
N PHE A 281 14.85 -8.19 -15.18
CA PHE A 281 14.83 -6.75 -15.04
C PHE A 281 13.88 -6.29 -13.92
N TYR A 282 14.44 -5.64 -12.90
CA TYR A 282 13.73 -5.14 -11.72
C TYR A 282 13.43 -3.65 -11.87
N PHE A 283 12.15 -3.28 -11.78
CA PHE A 283 11.74 -1.88 -11.71
C PHE A 283 10.60 -1.62 -10.72
N SER A 284 10.37 -0.35 -10.41
CA SER A 284 9.29 0.11 -9.55
C SER A 284 8.81 1.50 -10.00
N ILE A 285 7.79 2.03 -9.32
CA ILE A 285 7.27 3.38 -9.51
C ILE A 285 7.08 4.07 -8.16
N LEU A 286 7.44 5.34 -8.06
CA LEU A 286 7.20 6.19 -6.89
C LEU A 286 6.14 7.25 -7.21
N ARG A 287 5.74 7.97 -6.16
CA ARG A 287 4.83 9.11 -6.23
C ARG A 287 5.15 10.09 -5.10
N HIS A 288 4.88 11.37 -5.29
CA HIS A 288 5.07 12.39 -4.28
C HIS A 288 4.30 12.02 -2.99
N PRO A 289 4.98 11.79 -1.83
CA PRO A 289 4.37 11.21 -0.63
C PRO A 289 3.14 11.95 -0.09
N VAL A 290 3.07 13.28 -0.26
CA VAL A 290 1.88 14.09 0.09
C VAL A 290 0.62 13.63 -0.67
N VAL A 291 0.71 13.49 -1.99
CA VAL A 291 -0.44 13.11 -2.84
C VAL A 291 -0.73 11.61 -2.69
N MET A 292 0.31 10.82 -2.44
CA MET A 292 0.17 9.40 -2.11
C MET A 292 -0.60 9.19 -0.81
N MET A 293 -0.23 9.88 0.27
CA MET A 293 -0.86 9.77 1.60
C MET A 293 -2.34 10.20 1.58
N GLU A 294 -2.68 11.29 0.88
CA GLU A 294 -4.07 11.68 0.64
C GLU A 294 -4.86 10.56 -0.04
N SER A 295 -4.24 9.89 -1.02
CA SER A 295 -4.86 8.76 -1.71
C SER A 295 -4.98 7.51 -0.84
N ILE A 296 -4.04 7.27 0.07
CA ILE A 296 -4.04 6.17 1.02
C ILE A 296 -5.13 6.37 2.05
N TYR A 297 -5.13 7.54 2.72
CA TYR A 297 -6.08 7.89 3.77
C TYR A 297 -7.53 7.77 3.29
N THR A 298 -7.81 8.25 2.06
CA THR A 298 -9.14 8.17 1.46
C THR A 298 -9.51 6.73 1.04
N TYR A 299 -8.60 6.01 0.40
CA TYR A 299 -8.84 4.65 -0.11
C TYR A 299 -8.98 3.62 1.01
N TYR A 300 -8.12 3.69 2.03
CA TYR A 300 -8.12 2.76 3.15
C TYR A 300 -8.95 3.26 4.35
N LYS A 301 -9.83 4.26 4.16
CA LYS A 301 -10.51 4.94 5.28
C LYS A 301 -11.26 4.00 6.25
N SER A 302 -11.64 2.80 5.81
CA SER A 302 -12.32 1.78 6.61
C SER A 302 -11.39 0.89 7.47
N ILE A 303 -10.07 0.88 7.25
CA ILE A 303 -9.12 0.03 8.01
C ILE A 303 -8.85 0.61 9.41
N PRO A 304 -8.49 -0.21 10.42
CA PRO A 304 -8.41 0.21 11.82
C PRO A 304 -7.59 1.49 12.09
N VAL A 305 -6.40 1.64 11.48
CA VAL A 305 -5.53 2.81 11.68
C VAL A 305 -6.17 4.13 11.23
N PHE A 306 -7.01 4.12 10.18
CA PHE A 306 -7.72 5.33 9.71
C PHE A 306 -9.17 5.43 10.19
N ARG A 307 -9.81 4.32 10.58
CA ARG A 307 -11.26 4.25 10.85
C ARG A 307 -11.74 5.29 11.86
N LYS A 308 -10.96 5.55 12.92
CA LYS A 308 -11.35 6.40 14.05
C LYS A 308 -11.06 7.90 13.87
N SER A 309 -10.20 8.31 12.92
CA SER A 309 -9.93 9.74 12.73
C SER A 309 -11.10 10.42 12.01
N PHE A 310 -11.29 11.71 12.22
CA PHE A 310 -12.34 12.47 11.52
C PHE A 310 -11.81 13.12 10.23
N SER A 311 -10.60 13.70 10.30
CA SER A 311 -9.87 14.29 9.18
C SER A 311 -8.44 13.72 9.06
N MET A 312 -7.73 14.05 7.99
CA MET A 312 -6.33 13.65 7.82
C MET A 312 -5.41 14.42 8.77
N ASP A 313 -5.64 15.72 9.02
CA ASP A 313 -4.97 16.47 10.08
C ASP A 313 -5.19 15.84 11.47
N ASN A 314 -6.42 15.47 11.81
CA ASN A 314 -6.72 14.80 13.07
C ASN A 314 -6.00 13.43 13.20
N PHE A 315 -5.80 12.71 12.08
CA PHE A 315 -4.96 11.52 12.06
C PHE A 315 -3.49 11.86 12.32
N LEU A 316 -2.92 12.82 11.58
CA LEU A 316 -1.51 13.21 11.67
C LEU A 316 -1.17 13.76 13.06
N ASP A 317 -1.97 14.68 13.58
CA ASP A 317 -1.75 15.32 14.89
C ASP A 317 -1.77 14.30 16.03
N ASN A 318 -2.65 13.28 15.96
CA ASN A 318 -2.69 12.21 16.94
C ASN A 318 -1.57 11.18 16.75
N SER A 319 -1.14 10.94 15.50
CA SER A 319 -0.08 9.96 15.21
C SER A 319 1.31 10.49 15.57
N LEU A 320 1.54 11.79 15.33
CA LEU A 320 2.74 12.51 15.76
C LEU A 320 2.83 12.60 17.29
N ARG A 321 1.72 12.80 18.00
CA ARG A 321 1.69 12.82 19.48
C ARG A 321 1.90 11.46 20.13
N ASN A 322 1.25 10.41 19.61
CA ASN A 322 1.16 9.12 20.31
C ASN A 322 2.13 8.05 19.79
N GLN A 323 3.04 8.39 18.86
CA GLN A 323 3.93 7.47 18.14
C GLN A 323 3.26 6.12 17.85
N VAL A 324 2.18 6.16 17.05
CA VAL A 324 1.28 5.02 16.82
C VAL A 324 2.04 3.84 16.22
N SER A 325 2.47 2.93 17.08
CA SER A 325 3.36 1.79 16.79
C SER A 325 2.69 0.43 17.01
N THR A 326 1.50 0.42 17.61
CA THR A 326 0.83 -0.79 18.14
C THR A 326 -0.32 -1.32 17.28
N VAL A 327 -0.63 -0.70 16.14
CA VAL A 327 -1.72 -1.14 15.25
C VAL A 327 -1.16 -1.99 14.11
N SER A 328 -1.62 -3.24 13.98
CA SER A 328 -1.17 -4.20 12.95
C SER A 328 -1.32 -3.74 11.48
N THR A 329 -2.14 -2.72 11.24
CA THR A 329 -2.37 -2.09 9.91
C THR A 329 -1.59 -0.78 9.69
N ASN A 330 -0.66 -0.42 10.59
CA ASN A 330 0.12 0.83 10.50
C ASN A 330 1.04 0.90 9.26
N HIS A 331 1.36 -0.23 8.63
CA HIS A 331 2.19 -0.28 7.43
C HIS A 331 1.63 0.53 6.25
N TYR A 332 0.30 0.63 6.11
CA TYR A 332 -0.31 1.50 5.10
C TYR A 332 -0.19 2.99 5.44
N ALA A 333 0.05 3.35 6.70
CA ALA A 333 -0.14 4.71 7.19
C ALA A 333 1.15 5.52 7.35
N HIS A 334 2.31 4.87 7.45
CA HIS A 334 3.60 5.49 7.75
C HIS A 334 4.71 4.89 6.90
N ASN A 335 5.44 5.72 6.15
CA ASN A 335 6.52 5.35 5.24
C ASN A 335 6.21 4.10 4.38
N VAL A 336 5.08 4.11 3.67
CA VAL A 336 4.59 2.92 2.95
C VAL A 336 5.44 2.57 1.73
N LEU A 337 6.12 3.54 1.09
CA LEU A 337 7.04 3.21 0.00
C LEU A 337 8.20 2.41 0.57
N ALA A 338 8.85 2.92 1.63
CA ALA A 338 9.90 2.18 2.33
C ALA A 338 9.42 0.79 2.79
N PHE A 339 8.19 0.69 3.32
CA PHE A 339 7.60 -0.59 3.69
C PHE A 339 7.47 -1.56 2.51
N ASP A 340 6.94 -1.11 1.37
CA ASP A 340 6.78 -1.91 0.14
C ASP A 340 8.13 -2.42 -0.38
N PHE A 341 9.19 -1.59 -0.32
CA PHE A 341 10.60 -1.98 -0.60
C PHE A 341 11.22 -2.91 0.44
N GLY A 342 10.49 -3.33 1.47
CA GLY A 342 10.96 -4.25 2.52
C GLY A 342 11.69 -3.57 3.68
N LEU A 343 11.83 -2.25 3.67
CA LEU A 343 12.56 -1.50 4.69
C LEU A 343 11.74 -1.36 5.99
N GLU A 344 12.38 -0.83 7.02
CA GLU A 344 11.72 -0.39 8.25
C GLU A 344 10.96 0.91 8.00
N ASN A 345 9.67 0.95 8.36
CA ASN A 345 8.79 2.08 8.09
C ASN A 345 8.48 2.93 9.34
N ASN A 346 9.12 2.63 10.47
CA ASN A 346 8.93 3.29 11.76
C ASN A 346 9.79 4.56 11.96
N VAL A 347 10.69 4.85 11.03
CA VAL A 347 11.61 6.01 11.09
C VAL A 347 10.82 7.32 11.08
N THR A 348 11.13 8.21 12.04
CA THR A 348 10.46 9.50 12.22
C THR A 348 11.35 10.66 11.76
N ALA A 349 10.76 11.84 11.53
CA ALA A 349 11.53 13.05 11.20
C ALA A 349 12.54 13.50 12.27
N ASP A 350 12.34 13.10 13.54
CA ASP A 350 13.22 13.46 14.67
C ASP A 350 14.24 12.36 14.99
N SER A 351 14.28 11.29 14.17
CA SER A 351 15.27 10.22 14.32
C SER A 351 16.65 10.75 13.93
N SER A 352 17.61 10.71 14.86
CA SER A 352 18.98 11.21 14.64
C SER A 352 19.75 10.46 13.54
N ASP A 353 19.29 9.26 13.17
CA ASP A 353 19.84 8.44 12.08
C ASP A 353 19.03 8.54 10.76
N LEU A 354 18.04 9.44 10.65
CA LEU A 354 17.15 9.58 9.48
C LEU A 354 17.91 9.68 8.14
N GLU A 355 18.88 10.59 8.03
CA GLU A 355 19.59 10.82 6.76
C GLU A 355 20.49 9.63 6.39
N GLU A 356 21.08 8.97 7.38
CA GLU A 356 21.85 7.74 7.18
C GLU A 356 20.96 6.57 6.76
N ARG A 357 19.77 6.43 7.36
CA ARG A 357 18.75 5.45 6.92
C ARG A 357 18.25 5.75 5.52
N ALA A 358 18.02 7.01 5.18
CA ALA A 358 17.62 7.43 3.84
C ALA A 358 18.70 7.10 2.80
N ARG A 359 19.97 7.40 3.10
CA ARG A 359 21.12 7.04 2.24
C ARG A 359 21.22 5.54 2.01
N ARG A 360 21.06 4.71 3.06
CA ARG A 360 21.01 3.24 2.93
C ARG A 360 19.81 2.75 2.12
N ALA A 361 18.63 3.36 2.33
CA ALA A 361 17.42 3.02 1.59
C ALA A 361 17.57 3.28 0.10
N VAL A 362 18.06 4.47 -0.28
CA VAL A 362 18.38 4.82 -1.67
C VAL A 362 19.39 3.84 -2.26
N ALA A 363 20.53 3.62 -1.61
CA ALA A 363 21.56 2.71 -2.11
C ALA A 363 21.08 1.25 -2.25
N ALA A 364 20.18 0.79 -1.38
CA ALA A 364 19.57 -0.54 -1.51
C ALA A 364 18.62 -0.62 -2.70
N ILE A 365 17.81 0.42 -2.94
CA ILE A 365 16.89 0.49 -4.09
C ILE A 365 17.69 0.57 -5.40
N GLU A 366 18.72 1.42 -5.48
CA GLU A 366 19.55 1.56 -6.69
C GLU A 366 20.36 0.30 -7.04
N ARG A 367 20.79 -0.47 -6.03
CA ARG A 367 21.44 -1.77 -6.22
C ARG A 367 20.47 -2.81 -6.78
N ASP A 368 19.26 -2.90 -6.21
CA ASP A 368 18.35 -4.01 -6.49
C ASP A 368 17.42 -3.76 -7.69
N PHE A 369 17.16 -2.49 -8.04
CA PHE A 369 16.26 -2.04 -9.11
C PHE A 369 16.98 -1.23 -10.18
N GLN A 370 16.92 -1.69 -11.43
CA GLN A 370 17.57 -1.02 -12.56
C GLN A 370 16.85 0.28 -12.94
N LEU A 371 15.53 0.37 -12.71
CA LEU A 371 14.72 1.54 -13.06
C LEU A 371 13.69 1.87 -11.98
N ILE A 372 13.57 3.17 -11.67
CA ILE A 372 12.53 3.72 -10.80
C ILE A 372 11.79 4.81 -11.59
N LEU A 373 10.49 4.60 -11.80
CA LEU A 373 9.60 5.51 -12.51
C LEU A 373 8.96 6.53 -11.55
N ILE A 374 8.43 7.64 -12.07
CA ILE A 374 7.80 8.71 -11.29
C ILE A 374 6.36 8.93 -11.77
N SER A 375 5.38 8.80 -10.87
CA SER A 375 3.94 8.92 -11.19
C SER A 375 3.53 10.31 -11.70
N GLU A 376 4.26 11.35 -11.31
CA GLU A 376 4.07 12.73 -11.73
C GLU A 376 4.45 12.94 -13.21
N TYR A 377 5.37 12.11 -13.72
CA TYR A 377 5.83 12.08 -15.12
C TYR A 377 5.42 10.74 -15.76
N PHE A 378 4.13 10.39 -15.70
CA PHE A 378 3.69 9.03 -16.04
C PHE A 378 3.83 8.71 -17.53
N ASP A 379 3.56 9.66 -18.44
CA ASP A 379 3.70 9.40 -19.89
C ASP A 379 5.18 9.25 -20.26
N GLU A 380 6.02 10.14 -19.74
CA GLU A 380 7.48 10.12 -19.88
C GLU A 380 8.07 8.83 -19.28
N SER A 381 7.53 8.38 -18.14
CA SER A 381 7.88 7.11 -17.50
C SER A 381 7.50 5.90 -18.35
N MET A 382 6.40 5.95 -19.13
CA MET A 382 6.04 4.87 -20.06
C MET A 382 6.97 4.85 -21.28
N ILE A 383 7.42 6.01 -21.78
CA ILE A 383 8.44 6.08 -22.83
C ILE A 383 9.81 5.59 -22.32
N LEU A 384 10.20 5.98 -21.09
CA LEU A 384 11.41 5.48 -20.45
C LEU A 384 11.36 3.96 -20.26
N LEU A 385 10.22 3.41 -19.81
CA LEU A 385 10.01 1.97 -19.68
C LEU A 385 10.05 1.25 -21.05
N LYS A 386 9.39 1.82 -22.07
CA LYS A 386 9.39 1.31 -23.46
C LYS A 386 10.82 1.10 -23.97
N HIS A 387 11.66 2.11 -23.86
CA HIS A 387 13.05 2.03 -24.33
C HIS A 387 13.88 1.08 -23.46
N THR A 388 13.74 1.13 -22.13
CA THR A 388 14.54 0.28 -21.23
C THR A 388 14.21 -1.22 -21.36
N LEU A 389 12.97 -1.56 -21.73
CA LEU A 389 12.54 -2.94 -21.99
C LEU A 389 12.62 -3.34 -23.48
N CYS A 390 12.94 -2.39 -24.36
CA CYS A 390 12.96 -2.57 -25.82
C CYS A 390 11.62 -3.06 -26.38
N TRP A 391 10.54 -2.37 -25.97
CA TRP A 391 9.14 -2.64 -26.30
C TRP A 391 8.59 -1.67 -27.35
N SER A 392 7.42 -1.98 -27.91
CA SER A 392 6.71 -1.06 -28.82
C SER A 392 5.87 -0.03 -28.04
N LEU A 393 5.31 0.95 -28.76
CA LEU A 393 4.40 1.94 -28.17
C LEU A 393 3.06 1.30 -27.77
N GLU A 394 2.60 0.31 -28.53
CA GLU A 394 1.39 -0.50 -28.30
C GLU A 394 1.52 -1.42 -27.07
N ASP A 395 2.74 -1.82 -26.72
CA ASP A 395 3.02 -2.58 -25.50
C ASP A 395 2.78 -1.72 -24.25
N VAL A 396 3.23 -0.46 -24.26
CA VAL A 396 3.11 0.47 -23.10
C VAL A 396 1.84 1.35 -23.09
N VAL A 397 1.07 1.40 -24.18
CA VAL A 397 -0.16 2.22 -24.22
C VAL A 397 -1.18 1.75 -23.20
N TYR A 398 -1.86 2.70 -22.54
CA TYR A 398 -2.63 2.41 -21.34
C TYR A 398 -3.91 3.24 -21.20
N PHE A 399 -4.82 2.76 -20.35
CA PHE A 399 -5.85 3.59 -19.72
C PHE A 399 -5.61 3.67 -18.20
N LYS A 400 -6.09 4.74 -17.57
CA LYS A 400 -5.86 5.00 -16.14
C LYS A 400 -6.78 4.10 -15.30
N LEU A 401 -6.21 3.06 -14.69
CA LEU A 401 -6.94 2.09 -13.88
C LEU A 401 -6.78 2.40 -12.39
N ASN A 402 -7.76 1.98 -11.58
CA ASN A 402 -7.81 2.30 -10.15
C ASN A 402 -7.79 3.82 -9.86
N SER A 403 -8.24 4.65 -10.82
CA SER A 403 -8.28 6.10 -10.71
C SER A 403 -9.49 6.55 -9.90
N ARG A 404 -9.25 7.40 -8.90
CA ARG A 404 -10.32 8.08 -8.15
C ARG A 404 -10.98 9.18 -8.97
N SER A 405 -12.30 9.32 -8.88
CA SER A 405 -13.01 10.50 -9.37
C SER A 405 -12.52 11.77 -8.68
N GLU A 406 -12.59 12.91 -9.36
CA GLU A 406 -12.12 14.21 -8.84
C GLU A 406 -12.80 14.60 -7.54
N GLY A 407 -14.12 14.42 -7.42
CA GLY A 407 -14.87 14.66 -6.18
C GLY A 407 -14.47 13.77 -4.99
N SER A 408 -13.66 12.72 -5.21
CA SER A 408 -13.07 11.89 -4.15
C SER A 408 -11.57 12.13 -3.93
N ARG A 409 -11.04 13.24 -4.47
CA ARG A 409 -9.69 13.78 -4.21
C ARG A 409 -9.83 15.05 -3.40
N GLN A 410 -9.00 15.23 -2.37
CA GLN A 410 -8.98 16.43 -1.54
C GLN A 410 -7.53 16.86 -1.32
N PRO A 411 -6.98 17.74 -2.19
CA PRO A 411 -5.61 18.23 -2.04
C PRO A 411 -5.37 18.78 -0.63
N PRO A 412 -4.34 18.29 0.10
CA PRO A 412 -4.07 18.75 1.45
C PRO A 412 -3.64 20.21 1.44
N LEU A 413 -4.04 20.96 2.48
CA LEU A 413 -3.54 22.32 2.70
C LEU A 413 -2.02 22.32 2.89
N PRO A 414 -1.30 23.42 2.62
CA PRO A 414 0.17 23.47 2.75
C PRO A 414 0.67 23.03 4.13
N VAL A 415 0.00 23.44 5.22
CA VAL A 415 0.33 22.99 6.58
C VAL A 415 0.16 21.47 6.77
N THR A 416 -0.91 20.90 6.21
CA THR A 416 -1.14 19.44 6.22
C THR A 416 -0.10 18.72 5.37
N ALA A 417 0.34 19.29 4.25
CA ALA A 417 1.37 18.73 3.40
C ALA A 417 2.73 18.62 4.13
N GLU A 418 3.13 19.63 4.89
CA GLU A 418 4.35 19.55 5.71
C GLU A 418 4.22 18.53 6.86
N LYS A 419 3.06 18.44 7.52
CA LYS A 419 2.79 17.34 8.47
C LYS A 419 2.93 15.96 7.81
N ILE A 420 2.46 15.80 6.56
CA ILE A 420 2.57 14.53 5.82
C ILE A 420 4.03 14.22 5.45
N LYS A 421 4.83 15.22 5.04
CA LYS A 421 6.27 15.04 4.78
C LYS A 421 7.04 14.68 6.06
N ARG A 422 6.73 15.32 7.18
CA ARG A 422 7.34 15.06 8.50
C ARG A 422 6.94 13.69 9.06
N TRP A 423 5.69 13.27 8.83
CA TRP A 423 5.25 11.91 9.15
C TRP A 423 5.95 10.88 8.26
N ASN A 424 5.85 11.00 6.94
CA ASN A 424 6.49 10.07 5.99
C ASN A 424 7.93 10.51 5.63
N ALA A 425 8.76 10.77 6.64
CA ALA A 425 10.08 11.38 6.47
C ALA A 425 11.02 10.56 5.59
N LEU A 426 11.03 9.23 5.74
CA LEU A 426 11.89 8.33 4.96
C LEU A 426 11.42 8.25 3.51
N ASP A 427 10.11 8.08 3.28
CA ASP A 427 9.52 8.13 1.93
C ASP A 427 9.80 9.48 1.23
N TRP A 428 9.82 10.58 1.99
CA TRP A 428 10.12 11.91 1.46
C TRP A 428 11.57 12.04 0.98
N ARG A 429 12.56 11.53 1.72
CA ARG A 429 13.96 11.49 1.23
C ARG A 429 14.12 10.59 0.01
N ILE A 430 13.53 9.39 0.04
CA ILE A 430 13.58 8.43 -1.08
C ILE A 430 12.98 9.07 -2.34
N TYR A 431 11.80 9.70 -2.23
CA TYR A 431 11.18 10.38 -3.37
C TYR A 431 12.04 11.52 -3.93
N LEU A 432 12.62 12.36 -3.06
CA LEU A 432 13.46 13.49 -3.51
C LEU A 432 14.64 13.02 -4.37
N HIS A 433 15.35 11.96 -3.96
CA HIS A 433 16.46 11.40 -4.71
C HIS A 433 16.06 10.90 -6.11
N PHE A 434 15.03 10.05 -6.19
CA PHE A 434 14.60 9.48 -7.47
C PHE A 434 13.90 10.50 -8.37
N ASN A 435 13.22 11.50 -7.81
CA ASN A 435 12.66 12.61 -8.57
C ASN A 435 13.76 13.51 -9.16
N ALA A 436 14.82 13.81 -8.39
CA ALA A 436 15.95 14.61 -8.87
C ALA A 436 16.77 13.89 -9.97
N THR A 437 16.94 12.57 -9.85
CA THR A 437 17.70 11.75 -10.82
C THR A 437 16.91 11.29 -12.04
N PHE A 438 15.57 11.40 -12.02
CA PHE A 438 14.69 10.95 -13.11
C PHE A 438 15.06 11.55 -14.48
N TRP A 439 15.17 12.88 -14.56
CA TRP A 439 15.43 13.57 -15.84
C TRP A 439 16.84 13.32 -16.38
N HIS A 440 17.82 13.06 -15.51
CA HIS A 440 19.14 12.60 -15.95
C HIS A 440 19.07 11.23 -16.63
N ARG A 441 18.26 10.29 -16.11
CA ARG A 441 18.04 8.98 -16.76
C ARG A 441 17.35 9.14 -18.12
N VAL A 442 16.30 9.96 -18.19
CA VAL A 442 15.58 10.31 -19.43
C VAL A 442 16.52 10.86 -20.50
N GLU A 443 17.35 11.85 -20.14
CA GLU A 443 18.30 12.46 -21.06
C GLU A 443 19.39 11.46 -21.49
N SER A 444 19.96 10.70 -20.56
CA SER A 444 21.06 9.77 -20.83
C SER A 444 20.70 8.58 -21.74
N LEU A 445 19.43 8.14 -21.73
CA LEU A 445 19.00 6.95 -22.47
C LEU A 445 18.34 7.29 -23.82
N ILE A 446 17.64 8.43 -23.90
CA ILE A 446 16.73 8.73 -25.02
C ILE A 446 16.87 10.19 -25.51
N GLY A 447 17.11 11.13 -24.59
CA GLY A 447 17.13 12.56 -24.89
C GLY A 447 15.74 13.21 -24.83
N THR A 448 15.66 14.38 -24.22
CA THR A 448 14.40 15.06 -23.85
C THR A 448 13.49 15.35 -25.05
N GLU A 449 14.03 15.82 -26.19
CA GLU A 449 13.23 16.11 -27.39
C GLU A 449 12.73 14.86 -28.12
N GLN A 450 13.37 13.69 -27.93
CA GLN A 450 12.80 12.43 -28.43
C GLN A 450 11.69 11.94 -27.51
N VAL A 451 11.88 11.99 -26.18
CA VAL A 451 10.82 11.60 -25.24
C VAL A 451 9.57 12.44 -25.39
N LYS A 452 9.70 13.75 -25.60
CA LYS A 452 8.58 14.65 -25.90
C LYS A 452 7.77 14.18 -27.13
N ARG A 453 8.44 13.91 -28.26
CA ARG A 453 7.80 13.41 -29.49
C ARG A 453 7.12 12.06 -29.29
N GLU A 454 7.73 11.15 -28.54
CA GLU A 454 7.14 9.84 -28.26
C GLU A 454 5.99 9.90 -27.25
N VAL A 455 6.01 10.86 -26.30
CA VAL A 455 4.88 11.16 -25.41
C VAL A 455 3.68 11.69 -26.19
N ASP A 456 3.90 12.56 -27.18
CA ASP A 456 2.81 13.05 -28.05
C ASP A 456 2.22 11.89 -28.88
N ALA A 457 3.06 11.04 -29.48
CA ALA A 457 2.61 9.83 -30.17
C ALA A 457 1.86 8.85 -29.25
N LEU A 458 2.29 8.70 -27.98
CA LEU A 458 1.60 7.90 -26.96
C LEU A 458 0.19 8.45 -26.69
N ARG A 459 0.05 9.77 -26.58
CA ARG A 459 -1.24 10.45 -26.35
C ARG A 459 -2.17 10.34 -27.55
N GLU A 460 -1.66 10.46 -28.77
CA GLU A 460 -2.42 10.20 -29.99
C GLU A 460 -2.95 8.76 -30.05
N LEU A 461 -2.10 7.78 -29.74
CA LEU A 461 -2.49 6.37 -29.70
C LEU A 461 -3.54 6.10 -28.60
N GLN A 462 -3.39 6.71 -27.41
CA GLN A 462 -4.40 6.66 -26.35
C GLN A 462 -5.74 7.26 -26.81
N ALA A 463 -5.73 8.42 -27.48
CA ALA A 463 -6.94 9.08 -27.97
C ALA A 463 -7.65 8.25 -29.07
N LYS A 464 -6.88 7.67 -30.00
CA LYS A 464 -7.38 6.74 -31.03
C LYS A 464 -8.03 5.51 -30.38
N LEU A 465 -7.35 4.88 -29.43
CA LEU A 465 -7.89 3.73 -28.69
C LEU A 465 -9.10 4.12 -27.85
N ALA A 466 -9.14 5.29 -27.23
CA ALA A 466 -10.30 5.77 -26.46
C ALA A 466 -11.54 5.89 -27.36
N LYS A 467 -11.39 6.50 -28.55
CA LYS A 467 -12.47 6.63 -29.54
C LYS A 467 -12.97 5.27 -30.05
N THR A 468 -12.08 4.31 -30.29
CA THR A 468 -12.46 2.96 -30.74
C THR A 468 -13.07 2.12 -29.62
N CYS A 469 -12.42 2.08 -28.45
CA CYS A 469 -12.71 1.12 -27.39
C CYS A 469 -13.79 1.57 -26.39
N LEU A 470 -13.98 2.86 -26.16
CA LEU A 470 -14.80 3.37 -25.04
C LEU A 470 -16.10 3.98 -25.56
N LYS A 471 -17.25 3.50 -25.07
CA LYS A 471 -18.57 3.98 -25.53
C LYS A 471 -18.76 5.48 -25.36
N ASP A 472 -18.25 6.02 -24.25
CA ASP A 472 -18.43 7.41 -23.84
C ASP A 472 -17.10 8.19 -23.88
N GLY A 473 -16.08 7.68 -24.61
CA GLY A 473 -14.75 8.29 -24.78
C GLY A 473 -13.83 8.33 -23.55
N GLY A 474 -14.33 8.01 -22.34
CA GLY A 474 -13.55 8.13 -21.11
C GLY A 474 -14.05 7.31 -19.93
N ALA A 475 -13.48 7.59 -18.75
CA ALA A 475 -13.79 6.90 -17.51
C ALA A 475 -15.12 7.38 -16.91
N VAL A 476 -15.94 6.45 -16.42
CA VAL A 476 -17.26 6.70 -15.83
C VAL A 476 -17.29 6.39 -14.33
N HIS A 477 -18.25 6.99 -13.64
CA HIS A 477 -18.56 6.66 -12.25
C HIS A 477 -18.86 5.14 -12.12
N PRO A 478 -18.42 4.44 -11.05
CA PRO A 478 -18.58 2.97 -10.93
C PRO A 478 -20.03 2.49 -11.04
N ALA A 479 -21.00 3.28 -10.57
CA ALA A 479 -22.43 2.98 -10.73
C ALA A 479 -22.93 3.01 -12.20
N LYS A 480 -22.19 3.66 -13.11
CA LYS A 480 -22.47 3.73 -14.56
C LYS A 480 -21.71 2.69 -15.39
N VAL A 481 -20.88 1.83 -14.77
CA VAL A 481 -20.20 0.72 -15.44
C VAL A 481 -21.20 -0.41 -15.67
N LYS A 482 -21.42 -0.74 -16.95
CA LYS A 482 -22.50 -1.64 -17.40
C LYS A 482 -22.15 -3.12 -17.27
N ASP A 483 -20.95 -3.51 -17.68
CA ASP A 483 -20.48 -4.89 -17.48
C ASP A 483 -20.04 -5.07 -16.02
N VAL A 484 -20.77 -5.89 -15.27
CA VAL A 484 -20.47 -6.20 -13.86
C VAL A 484 -19.06 -6.79 -13.69
N ARG A 485 -18.56 -7.52 -14.69
CA ARG A 485 -17.21 -8.11 -14.69
C ARG A 485 -16.10 -7.06 -14.82
N MET A 486 -16.43 -5.86 -15.31
CA MET A 486 -15.52 -4.73 -15.46
C MET A 486 -15.67 -3.69 -14.33
N LYS A 487 -16.51 -3.95 -13.32
CA LYS A 487 -16.66 -3.03 -12.18
C LYS A 487 -15.38 -3.00 -11.34
N PRO A 488 -14.75 -1.82 -11.15
CA PRO A 488 -13.57 -1.70 -10.30
C PRO A 488 -13.96 -1.87 -8.82
N TYR A 489 -13.05 -2.47 -8.04
CA TYR A 489 -13.20 -2.59 -6.60
C TYR A 489 -13.26 -1.21 -5.93
N GLN A 490 -14.21 -1.03 -5.00
CA GLN A 490 -14.39 0.20 -4.24
C GLN A 490 -13.84 0.01 -2.82
N SER A 491 -13.19 1.02 -2.25
CA SER A 491 -12.57 0.93 -0.93
C SER A 491 -12.65 2.24 -0.16
N GLY A 492 -12.89 2.16 1.15
CA GLY A 492 -12.94 3.30 2.06
C GLY A 492 -13.94 4.38 1.61
N LYS A 493 -13.44 5.60 1.40
CA LYS A 493 -14.21 6.73 0.83
C LYS A 493 -13.84 7.02 -0.64
N ALA A 494 -13.00 6.19 -1.27
CA ALA A 494 -12.56 6.39 -2.64
C ALA A 494 -13.62 5.91 -3.65
N VAL A 495 -13.96 6.78 -4.59
CA VAL A 495 -14.84 6.44 -5.73
C VAL A 495 -13.96 6.09 -6.92
N ILE A 496 -13.75 4.79 -7.15
CA ILE A 496 -12.88 4.30 -8.22
C ILE A 496 -13.67 4.23 -9.53
N GLN A 497 -13.21 4.97 -10.53
CA GLN A 497 -13.82 5.02 -11.87
C GLN A 497 -13.53 3.75 -12.66
N GLY A 498 -14.43 3.41 -13.57
CA GLY A 498 -14.29 2.30 -14.51
C GLY A 498 -14.63 2.73 -15.94
N TYR A 499 -14.78 1.78 -16.84
CA TYR A 499 -14.97 2.05 -18.27
C TYR A 499 -16.13 1.23 -18.86
N ASN A 500 -16.75 1.76 -19.92
CA ASN A 500 -17.76 1.07 -20.73
C ASN A 500 -17.18 0.79 -22.12
N LEU A 501 -17.15 -0.48 -22.53
CA LEU A 501 -16.73 -0.84 -23.90
C LEU A 501 -17.72 -0.30 -24.93
N ASN A 502 -17.19 0.17 -26.06
CA ASN A 502 -17.95 0.46 -27.26
C ASN A 502 -18.59 -0.84 -27.79
N PRO A 503 -19.93 -0.91 -27.96
CA PRO A 503 -20.59 -2.11 -28.47
C PRO A 503 -20.33 -2.36 -29.97
N LEU A 504 -19.89 -1.36 -30.74
CA LEU A 504 -19.74 -1.42 -32.19
C LEU A 504 -18.36 -1.95 -32.67
N THR A 505 -17.52 -2.46 -31.77
CA THR A 505 -16.23 -3.06 -32.12
C THR A 505 -16.39 -4.51 -32.56
N ASP A 506 -15.67 -4.92 -33.60
CA ASP A 506 -15.52 -6.32 -34.00
C ASP A 506 -14.94 -7.19 -32.86
N ILE A 507 -15.04 -8.51 -32.97
CA ILE A 507 -14.65 -9.45 -31.90
C ILE A 507 -13.17 -9.32 -31.52
N GLN A 508 -12.27 -9.13 -32.50
CA GLN A 508 -10.83 -9.06 -32.24
C GLN A 508 -10.45 -7.74 -31.56
N MET A 509 -10.98 -6.61 -32.05
CA MET A 509 -10.80 -5.30 -31.43
C MET A 509 -11.44 -5.25 -30.05
N ARG A 510 -12.66 -5.80 -29.89
CA ARG A 510 -13.35 -5.90 -28.59
C ARG A 510 -12.49 -6.61 -27.55
N ASN A 511 -11.85 -7.72 -27.91
CA ASN A 511 -10.95 -8.45 -27.01
C ASN A 511 -9.71 -7.62 -26.62
N LYS A 512 -9.09 -6.88 -27.57
CA LYS A 512 -7.99 -5.95 -27.27
C LYS A 512 -8.43 -4.81 -26.33
N CYS A 513 -9.56 -4.18 -26.64
CA CYS A 513 -10.18 -3.12 -25.85
C CYS A 513 -10.59 -3.58 -24.44
N GLN A 514 -11.09 -4.81 -24.29
CA GLN A 514 -11.44 -5.37 -22.99
C GLN A 514 -10.22 -5.48 -22.08
N LYS A 515 -9.10 -5.99 -22.60
CA LYS A 515 -7.85 -6.12 -21.84
C LYS A 515 -7.31 -4.76 -21.35
N LEU A 516 -7.39 -3.73 -22.19
CA LEU A 516 -7.04 -2.34 -21.86
C LEU A 516 -7.81 -1.77 -20.65
N ILE A 517 -9.03 -2.22 -20.39
CA ILE A 517 -9.86 -1.73 -19.27
C ILE A 517 -10.04 -2.73 -18.12
N THR A 518 -9.57 -3.97 -18.26
CA THR A 518 -9.85 -5.04 -17.27
C THR A 518 -9.17 -4.70 -15.94
N PRO A 519 -9.93 -4.53 -14.83
CA PRO A 519 -9.32 -4.17 -13.56
C PRO A 519 -8.49 -5.31 -12.96
N GLU A 520 -7.52 -4.92 -12.13
CA GLU A 520 -6.47 -5.79 -11.57
C GLU A 520 -6.96 -7.13 -11.00
N LEU A 521 -8.00 -7.13 -10.16
CA LEU A 521 -8.48 -8.35 -9.50
C LEU A 521 -9.05 -9.35 -10.52
N GLN A 522 -9.82 -8.85 -11.49
CA GLN A 522 -10.41 -9.67 -12.54
C GLN A 522 -9.38 -10.18 -13.53
N TYR A 523 -8.38 -9.36 -13.88
CA TYR A 523 -7.30 -9.79 -14.77
C TYR A 523 -6.39 -10.83 -14.07
N THR A 524 -6.08 -10.63 -12.78
CA THR A 524 -5.30 -11.61 -11.99
C THR A 524 -6.01 -12.97 -11.95
N LYS A 525 -7.32 -12.99 -11.68
CA LYS A 525 -8.13 -14.22 -11.72
C LYS A 525 -8.18 -14.86 -13.11
N LEU A 526 -8.25 -14.06 -14.18
CA LEU A 526 -8.23 -14.55 -15.56
C LEU A 526 -6.90 -15.22 -15.91
N LEU A 527 -5.76 -14.59 -15.57
CA LEU A 527 -4.43 -15.16 -15.81
C LEU A 527 -4.20 -16.42 -14.98
N TYR A 528 -4.59 -16.43 -13.70
CA TYR A 528 -4.50 -17.62 -12.86
C TYR A 528 -5.24 -18.80 -13.48
N ASN A 529 -6.50 -18.60 -13.87
CA ASN A 529 -7.31 -19.67 -14.46
C ASN A 529 -6.78 -20.12 -15.84
N LYS A 530 -6.11 -19.24 -16.59
CA LYS A 530 -5.44 -19.59 -17.86
C LYS A 530 -4.17 -20.42 -17.64
N GLN A 531 -3.38 -20.09 -16.62
CA GLN A 531 -2.08 -20.71 -16.35
C GLN A 531 -2.19 -22.00 -15.52
N PHE A 532 -3.18 -22.11 -14.64
CA PHE A 532 -3.38 -23.24 -13.72
C PHE A 532 -4.79 -23.86 -13.87
N PRO A 533 -5.13 -24.41 -15.05
CA PRO A 533 -6.39 -25.15 -15.23
C PRO A 533 -6.38 -26.40 -14.34
N GLY A 534 -7.51 -26.71 -13.71
CA GLY A 534 -7.66 -27.90 -12.84
C GLY A 534 -7.46 -27.65 -11.34
N PHE A 535 -6.82 -26.55 -10.93
CA PHE A 535 -6.88 -26.09 -9.54
C PHE A 535 -8.25 -25.46 -9.27
N HIS A 536 -9.24 -26.30 -8.96
CA HIS A 536 -10.54 -25.91 -8.42
C HIS A 536 -10.51 -25.98 -6.89
N ASP A 537 -11.33 -25.15 -6.25
CA ASP A 537 -11.29 -24.89 -4.80
C ASP A 537 -11.86 -26.07 -3.98
#